data_AF-A0A392V934-F1
#
_entry.id   AF-A0A392V934-F1
#
_cell.length_a   1.000
_cell.length_b   1.000
_cell.length_c   1.000
_cell.angle_alpha   90.00
_cell.angle_beta   90.00
_cell.angle_gamma   90.00
#
_symmetry.space_group_name_H-M   'P 1'
#
loop_
_entity.id
_entity.type
_entity.pdbx_description
1 polymer ?
#
loop_
_entity_poly.entity_id
_entity_poly.type
_entity_poly.pdbx_seq_one_letter_code
_entity_poly.pdbx_strand_id
1 'polypeptide(L)' 'MGIMELMQIFTGGMIIQHRMHLDASAGGSINSKTTEEVKELIEQMCQNEYN' A
#
# COMPACT_ATOMS: atom_id res chain seq x y z
N MET A 1 -3.58 16.41 7.87
CA MET A 1 -3.85 15.40 6.83
C MET A 1 -3.76 14.03 7.49
N GLY A 2 -4.82 13.22 7.45
CA GLY A 2 -4.81 11.89 8.06
C GLY A 2 -4.02 10.88 7.21
N ILE A 3 -3.48 9.82 7.83
CA ILE A 3 -2.74 8.74 7.12
C ILE A 3 -3.60 8.12 6.00
N MET A 4 -4.90 7.91 6.26
CA MET A 4 -5.84 7.42 5.25
C MET A 4 -6.01 8.38 4.06
N GLU A 5 -5.98 9.68 4.32
CA GLU A 5 -6.09 10.70 3.28
C GLU A 5 -4.82 10.72 2.41
N LEU A 6 -3.64 10.57 3.03
CA LEU A 6 -2.37 10.45 2.33
C LEU A 6 -2.33 9.22 1.42
N MET A 7 -2.83 8.07 1.91
CA MET A 7 -2.93 6.83 1.14
C MET A 7 -3.88 6.93 -0.05
N GLN A 8 -5.00 7.64 0.11
CA GLN A 8 -5.95 7.87 -0.97
C GLN A 8 -5.36 8.77 -2.06
N ILE A 9 -4.61 9.81 -1.69
CA ILE A 9 -3.89 10.65 -2.66
C ILE A 9 -2.79 9.84 -3.38
N PHE A 10 -2.01 9.08 -2.62
CA PHE A 10 -0.94 8.25 -3.17
C PHE A 10 -1.46 7.18 -4.14
N THR A 11 -2.46 6.39 -3.72
CA THR A 11 -3.05 5.34 -4.58
C THR A 11 -3.93 5.91 -5.69
N GLY A 12 -4.52 7.09 -5.52
CA GLY A 12 -5.28 7.80 -6.55
C GLY A 12 -4.41 8.36 -7.67
N GLY A 13 -3.13 8.64 -7.39
CA GLY A 13 -2.15 9.07 -8.40
C GLY A 13 -1.49 7.94 -9.20
N MET A 14 -1.77 6.67 -8.85
CA MET A 14 -1.16 5.51 -9.49
C MET A 14 -2.00 4.97 -10.66
N ILE A 15 -1.32 4.39 -11.65
CA ILE A 15 -2.01 3.63 -12.71
C ILE A 15 -2.66 2.36 -12.14
N ILE A 16 -3.78 1.94 -12.74
CA ILE A 16 -4.63 0.84 -12.25
C ILE A 16 -3.82 -0.45 -12.00
N GLN A 17 -2.87 -0.78 -12.86
CA GLN A 17 -2.05 -1.99 -12.72
C GLN A 17 -1.15 -1.96 -11.48
N HIS A 18 -0.51 -0.82 -11.21
CA HIS A 18 0.31 -0.65 -10.01
C HIS A 18 -0.56 -0.67 -8.76
N ARG A 19 -1.79 -0.12 -8.84
CA ARG A 19 -2.77 -0.19 -7.74
C ARG A 19 -3.19 -1.63 -7.46
N MET A 20 -3.42 -2.44 -8.49
CA MET A 20 -3.75 -3.86 -8.32
C MET A 20 -2.59 -4.67 -7.72
N HIS A 21 -1.35 -4.44 -8.17
CA HIS A 21 -0.18 -5.08 -7.53
C HIS A 21 -0.03 -4.67 -6.07
N LEU A 22 -0.15 -3.38 -5.79
CA LEU A 22 -0.07 -2.85 -4.42
C LEU A 22 -1.18 -3.43 -3.53
N ASP A 23 -2.41 -3.50 -4.04
CA ASP A 23 -3.56 -4.05 -3.32
C ASP A 23 -3.41 -5.56 -3.09
N ALA A 24 -2.90 -6.31 -4.08
CA ALA A 24 -2.57 -7.73 -3.93
C ALA A 24 -1.45 -7.97 -2.92
N SER A 25 -0.37 -7.17 -2.95
CA SER A 25 0.68 -7.20 -1.94
C SER A 25 0.16 -6.85 -0.55
N ALA A 26 -0.87 -5.99 -0.47
CA ALA A 26 -1.57 -5.65 0.76
C ALA A 26 -2.58 -6.74 1.21
N GLY A 27 -2.79 -7.82 0.45
CA GLY A 27 -3.80 -8.83 0.79
C GLY A 27 -5.24 -8.42 0.48
N GLY A 28 -5.44 -7.50 -0.47
CA GLY A 28 -6.73 -7.23 -1.11
C GLY A 28 -7.56 -6.06 -0.55
N SER A 29 -7.00 -5.25 0.34
CA SER A 29 -7.64 -3.99 0.75
C SER A 29 -6.69 -3.01 1.41
N ILE A 30 -5.83 -2.34 0.63
CA ILE A 30 -4.89 -1.36 1.22
C ILE A 30 -5.60 -0.17 1.86
N ASN A 31 -6.85 0.11 1.45
CA ASN A 31 -7.67 1.19 2.01
C ASN A 31 -8.39 0.82 3.32
N SER A 32 -8.43 -0.47 3.68
CA SER A 32 -9.03 -0.95 4.93
C SER A 32 -8.00 -1.29 6.00
N LYS A 33 -6.71 -1.08 5.72
CA LYS A 33 -5.61 -1.42 6.64
C LYS A 33 -5.44 -0.39 7.74
N THR A 34 -5.13 -0.91 8.92
CA THR A 34 -4.70 -0.08 10.05
C THR A 34 -3.29 0.48 9.81
N THR A 35 -2.93 1.54 10.55
CA THR A 35 -1.60 2.15 10.44
C THR A 35 -0.46 1.15 10.67
N GLU A 36 -0.66 0.17 11.55
CA GLU A 36 0.32 -0.89 11.84
C GLU A 36 0.49 -1.85 10.66
N GLU A 37 -0.61 -2.31 10.05
CA GLU A 37 -0.56 -3.16 8.86
C GLU A 37 0.04 -2.46 7.64
N VAL A 38 -0.21 -1.15 7.50
CA VAL A 38 0.43 -0.34 6.46
C VAL A 38 1.94 -0.29 6.67
N LYS A 39 2.39 -0.13 7.92
CA LYS A 39 3.81 -0.08 8.24
C LYS A 39 4.49 -1.43 7.94
N GLU A 40 3.88 -2.53 8.36
CA GLU A 40 4.38 -3.88 8.08
C GLU A 40 4.45 -4.16 6.58
N LEU A 41 3.44 -3.74 5.83
CA LEU A 41 3.42 -3.85 4.37
C LEU A 41 4.57 -3.08 3.71
N ILE A 42 4.84 -1.84 4.16
CA ILE A 42 5.96 -1.04 3.65
C ILE A 42 7.30 -1.69 4.00
N GLU A 43 7.45 -2.22 5.21
CA GLU A 43 8.64 -2.97 5.62
C GLU A 43 8.83 -4.23 4.77
N GLN A 44 7.77 -5.00 4.51
CA GLN A 44 7.78 -6.15 3.59
C GLN A 44 8.15 -5.76 2.16
N MET A 45 7.61 -4.65 1.63
CA MET A 45 7.98 -4.14 0.30
C MET A 45 9.44 -3.70 0.21
N CYS A 46 9.97 -3.11 1.29
CA CYS A 46 11.37 -2.70 1.39
C CYS A 46 12.31 -3.92 1.50
N GLN A 47 11.85 -4.98 2.16
CA GLN A 47 12.55 -6.27 2.27
C GLN A 47 12.42 -7.14 1.02
N ASN A 48 11.56 -6.77 0.06
CA ASN A 48 11.45 -7.43 -1.22
C ASN A 48 12.58 -6.97 -2.16
N GLU A 49 13.82 -7.00 -1.67
CA GLU A 49 15.02 -6.96 -2.49
C GLU A 49 14.97 -8.22 -3.37
N TYR A 50 14.71 -8.03 -4.66
CA TYR A 50 14.75 -9.10 -5.65
C TYR A 50 16.17 -9.69 -5.63
N ASN A 51 16.35 -10.84 -4.98
CA ASN A 51 17.58 -11.62 -5.06
C ASN A 51 17.69 -12.33 -6.41
#